data_AF-A0A1I7JI41-F1
#
_entry.id   AF-A0A1I7JI41-F1
#
_cell.length_a   1.000
_cell.length_b   1.000
_cell.length_c   1.000
_cell.angle_alpha   90.00
_cell.angle_beta   90.00
_cell.angle_gamma   90.00
#
_symmetry.space_group_name_H-M   'P 1'
#
loop_
_entity.id
_entity.type
_entity.pdbx_description
1 polymer ?
#
loop_
_entity_poly.entity_id
_entity_poly.type
_entity_poly.pdbx_seq_one_letter_code
_entity_poly.pdbx_strand_id
1 'polypeptide(L)'
;MEESIRLALVEFVADAGEVDVQRMRYDWKENDVLIQLHLHKPISGLTLLYFRREIAAILRKVVTDGDPLQEWLVVIDHAGEKIGRVAPSTNLDDIADD
;
A
#
# COMPACT_ATOMS: atom_id res chain seq x y z
N MET A 1 7.00 9.32 -10.63
CA MET A 1 6.17 8.15 -10.30
C MET A 1 6.06 7.96 -8.79
N GLU A 2 7.15 7.84 -8.03
CA GLU A 2 7.10 7.77 -6.56
C GLU A 2 6.29 8.92 -5.95
N GLU A 3 6.48 10.14 -6.46
CA GLU A 3 5.67 11.30 -6.05
C GLU A 3 4.19 11.17 -6.42
N SER A 4 3.86 10.57 -7.57
CA SER A 4 2.47 10.34 -7.99
C SER A 4 1.78 9.30 -7.11
N ILE A 5 2.50 8.22 -6.77
CA ILE A 5 2.07 7.20 -5.81
C ILE A 5 1.85 7.84 -4.43
N ARG A 6 2.83 8.61 -3.95
CA ARG A 6 2.75 9.31 -2.67
C ARG A 6 1.55 10.25 -2.63
N LEU A 7 1.37 11.10 -3.63
CA LEU A 7 0.26 12.05 -3.68
C LEU A 7 -1.09 11.34 -3.68
N ALA A 8 -1.27 10.30 -4.51
CA ALA A 8 -2.53 9.56 -4.59
C ALA A 8 -2.88 8.85 -3.26
N LEU A 9 -1.87 8.30 -2.58
CA LEU A 9 -2.06 7.65 -1.29
C LEU A 9 -2.24 8.66 -0.14
N VAL A 10 -1.50 9.77 -0.13
CA VAL A 10 -1.70 10.85 0.86
C VAL A 10 -3.10 11.45 0.75
N GLU A 11 -3.62 11.63 -0.48
CA GLU A 11 -4.99 12.11 -0.68
C GLU A 11 -6.03 11.12 -0.13
N PHE A 12 -5.82 9.81 -0.33
CA PHE A 12 -6.71 8.78 0.21
C PHE A 12 -6.62 8.61 1.73
N VAL A 13 -5.41 8.58 2.27
CA VAL A 13 -5.16 8.40 3.71
C VAL A 13 -5.56 9.67 4.48
N ALA A 14 -5.34 10.84 3.89
CA ALA A 14 -5.60 12.15 4.49
C ALA A 14 -5.09 12.21 5.95
N ASP A 15 -5.94 12.64 6.88
CA ASP A 15 -5.59 12.76 8.30
C ASP A 15 -5.58 11.40 9.06
N ALA A 16 -5.93 10.29 8.39
CA ALA A 16 -5.99 8.98 9.03
C ALA A 16 -4.60 8.37 9.29
N GLY A 17 -3.55 8.89 8.65
CA GLY A 17 -2.20 8.38 8.78
C GLY A 17 -1.16 9.11 7.94
N GLU A 18 0.02 8.52 7.87
CA GLU A 18 1.16 9.02 7.12
C GLU A 18 1.56 7.99 6.04
N VAL A 19 2.12 8.49 4.94
CA VAL A 19 2.57 7.68 3.81
C VAL A 19 4.03 7.97 3.53
N ASP A 20 4.85 6.92 3.59
CA ASP A 20 6.24 6.95 3.20
C ASP A 20 6.47 6.01 2.01
N VAL A 21 7.19 6.49 1.00
CA VAL A 21 7.44 5.77 -0.25
C VAL A 21 8.94 5.62 -0.42
N GLN A 22 9.42 4.39 -0.43
CA GLN A 22 10.83 4.04 -0.54
C GLN A 22 11.08 3.12 -1.72
N ARG A 23 12.05 3.49 -2.55
CA ARG A 23 12.57 2.59 -3.58
C ARG A 23 13.60 1.66 -2.96
N MET A 24 13.33 0.37 -3.04
CA MET A 24 14.25 -0.65 -2.55
C MET A 24 15.31 -0.92 -3.62
N ARG A 25 16.60 -0.74 -3.26
CA ARG A 25 17.74 -0.96 -4.17
C ARG A 25 18.48 -2.28 -3.95
N TYR A 26 18.17 -3.01 -2.88
CA TYR A 26 18.83 -4.26 -2.51
C TYR A 26 17.78 -5.30 -2.09
N ASP A 27 17.94 -6.54 -2.58
CA ASP A 27 17.08 -7.74 -2.43
C ASP A 27 15.71 -7.76 -3.15
N TRP A 28 15.09 -6.61 -3.41
CA TRP A 28 13.97 -6.48 -4.35
C TRP A 28 14.46 -5.85 -5.65
N LYS A 29 13.85 -6.16 -6.80
CA LYS A 29 14.38 -5.74 -8.10
C LYS A 29 14.54 -4.21 -8.10
N GLU A 30 15.50 -3.70 -8.87
CA GLU A 30 15.95 -2.29 -8.89
C GLU A 30 14.83 -1.22 -9.08
N ASN A 31 13.64 -1.67 -9.45
CA ASN A 31 12.46 -0.86 -9.72
C ASN A 31 11.27 -1.20 -8.83
N ASP A 32 11.45 -1.89 -7.71
CA ASP A 32 10.33 -2.22 -6.81
C ASP A 32 10.13 -1.11 -5.77
N VAL A 33 8.87 -0.85 -5.42
CA VAL A 33 8.50 0.20 -4.45
C VAL A 33 7.96 -0.43 -3.18
N LEU A 34 8.55 -0.06 -2.05
CA LEU A 34 7.99 -0.27 -0.72
C LEU A 34 7.24 0.98 -0.28
N ILE A 35 6.02 0.81 0.16
CA ILE A 35 5.17 1.87 0.66
C ILE A 35 4.83 1.52 2.10
N GLN A 36 5.18 2.39 3.03
CA GLN A 36 4.83 2.26 4.44
C GLN A 36 3.68 3.21 4.74
N LEU A 37 2.61 2.68 5.30
CA LEU A 37 1.41 3.43 5.64
C LEU A 37 1.17 3.29 7.14
N HIS A 38 1.42 4.38 7.85
CA HIS A 38 1.32 4.46 9.30
C HIS A 38 -0.03 5.06 9.68
N LEU A 39 -0.94 4.26 10.23
CA LEU A 39 -2.25 4.77 10.65
C LEU A 39 -2.20 5.33 12.07
N HIS A 40 -2.84 6.49 12.27
CA HIS A 40 -3.03 7.10 13.58
C HIS A 40 -4.01 6.34 14.45
N LYS A 41 -4.95 5.62 13.83
CA LYS A 41 -5.99 4.83 14.50
C LYS A 41 -5.95 3.38 14.03
N PRO A 42 -6.18 2.40 14.92
CA PRO A 42 -6.26 1.02 14.51
C PRO A 42 -7.52 0.81 13.66
N ILE A 43 -7.39 0.06 12.56
CA ILE A 43 -8.49 -0.44 11.75
C ILE A 43 -8.37 -1.95 11.62
N SER A 44 -9.49 -2.66 11.57
CA SER A 44 -9.51 -4.13 11.48
C SER A 44 -10.74 -4.62 10.73
N GLY A 45 -10.81 -5.94 10.49
CA GLY A 45 -11.95 -6.60 9.86
C GLY A 45 -12.33 -6.00 8.51
N LEU A 46 -13.63 -5.72 8.33
CA LEU A 46 -14.17 -5.18 7.08
C LEU A 46 -13.56 -3.82 6.72
N THR A 47 -13.30 -2.95 7.69
CA THR A 47 -12.69 -1.63 7.42
C THR A 47 -11.29 -1.80 6.83
N LEU A 48 -10.47 -2.69 7.41
CA LEU A 48 -9.15 -3.00 6.86
C LEU A 48 -9.23 -3.65 5.48
N LEU A 49 -10.23 -4.50 5.23
CA LEU A 49 -10.47 -5.08 3.90
C LEU A 49 -10.78 -4.01 2.86
N TYR A 50 -11.73 -3.11 3.13
CA TYR A 50 -12.06 -1.99 2.25
C TYR A 50 -10.84 -1.10 2.02
N PHE A 51 -10.11 -0.77 3.08
CA PHE A 51 -8.91 0.06 2.99
C PHE A 51 -7.85 -0.56 2.07
N ARG A 52 -7.58 -1.86 2.22
CA ARG A 52 -6.65 -2.60 1.34
C ARG A 52 -7.12 -2.63 -0.12
N ARG A 53 -8.44 -2.75 -0.36
CA ARG A 53 -9.03 -2.75 -1.71
C ARG A 53 -8.84 -1.41 -2.41
N GLU A 54 -9.14 -0.31 -1.72
CA GLU A 54 -8.97 1.04 -2.27
C GLU A 54 -7.51 1.34 -2.59
N ILE A 55 -6.58 0.99 -1.68
CA ILE A 55 -5.14 1.13 -1.93
C ILE A 55 -4.71 0.38 -3.18
N ALA A 56 -5.13 -0.88 -3.34
CA ALA A 56 -4.79 -1.65 -4.54
C ALA A 56 -5.37 -1.03 -5.82
N ALA A 57 -6.62 -0.54 -5.77
CA ALA A 57 -7.24 0.11 -6.91
C ALA A 57 -6.51 1.40 -7.31
N ILE A 58 -6.13 2.22 -6.33
CA ILE A 58 -5.33 3.44 -6.54
C ILE A 58 -3.99 3.08 -7.18
N LEU A 59 -3.26 2.12 -6.61
CA LEU A 59 -1.95 1.74 -7.12
C LEU A 59 -2.01 1.11 -8.51
N ARG A 60 -3.00 0.26 -8.80
CA ARG A 60 -3.21 -0.29 -10.16
C ARG A 60 -3.59 0.77 -11.18
N LYS A 61 -4.14 1.90 -10.76
CA LYS A 61 -4.46 3.03 -11.64
C LYS A 61 -3.25 3.92 -11.88
N VAL A 62 -2.42 4.12 -10.86
CA VAL A 62 -1.22 4.96 -10.93
C VAL A 62 -0.06 4.23 -11.59
N VAL A 63 0.08 2.92 -11.33
CA VAL A 63 1.07 2.02 -11.94
C VAL A 63 0.40 1.31 -13.11
N THR A 64 0.82 1.60 -14.34
CA THR A 64 0.20 1.08 -15.56
C THR A 64 0.98 -0.07 -16.18
N ASP A 65 0.32 -0.89 -16.99
CA ASP A 65 0.99 -1.96 -17.75
C ASP A 65 2.07 -1.38 -18.68
N GLY A 66 3.31 -1.82 -18.48
CA GLY A 66 4.49 -1.33 -19.20
C GLY A 66 5.41 -0.43 -18.35
N ASP A 67 4.98 -0.04 -17.15
CA ASP A 67 5.85 0.66 -16.20
C ASP A 67 6.93 -0.28 -15.64
N PRO A 68 8.16 0.22 -15.39
CA PRO A 68 9.22 -0.56 -14.76
C PRO A 68 8.91 -0.94 -13.30
N LEU A 69 7.87 -0.33 -12.70
CA LEU A 69 7.47 -0.45 -11.29
C LEU A 69 6.28 -1.42 -11.10
N GLN A 70 6.22 -2.52 -11.87
CA GLN A 70 5.11 -3.49 -11.79
C GLN A 70 4.95 -4.10 -10.40
N GLU A 71 6.06 -4.22 -9.67
CA GLU A 71 6.08 -4.79 -8.33
C GLU A 71 6.09 -3.67 -7.28
N TRP A 72 5.10 -3.72 -6.40
CA TRP A 72 4.98 -2.82 -5.26
C TRP A 72 4.47 -3.58 -4.05
N LEU A 73 4.77 -3.09 -2.86
CA LEU A 73 4.17 -3.57 -1.62
C LEU A 73 3.84 -2.40 -0.73
N VAL A 74 2.60 -2.42 -0.25
CA VAL A 74 2.16 -1.59 0.85
C VAL A 74 2.20 -2.42 2.11
N VAL A 75 2.88 -1.91 3.12
CA VAL A 75 2.79 -2.38 4.50
C VAL A 75 1.97 -1.36 5.27
N ILE A 76 0.90 -1.83 5.91
CA ILE A 76 0.03 -1.01 6.74
C ILE A 76 0.34 -1.36 8.18
N ASP A 77 0.71 -0.36 8.96
CA ASP A 77 0.99 -0.52 10.38
C ASP A 77 0.28 0.53 11.23
N HIS A 78 0.10 0.20 12.50
CA HIS A 78 -0.40 1.10 13.52
C HIS A 78 0.44 0.91 14.79
N ALA A 79 0.97 1.99 15.34
CA ALA A 79 1.82 1.97 16.54
C ALA A 79 3.01 0.98 16.44
N GLY A 80 3.57 0.81 15.23
CA GLY A 80 4.68 -0.11 14.96
C GLY A 80 4.28 -1.58 14.75
N GLU A 81 3.00 -1.91 14.85
CA GLU A 81 2.47 -3.25 14.57
C GLU A 81 1.93 -3.34 13.13
N LYS A 82 2.37 -4.34 12.38
CA LYS A 82 1.88 -4.58 11.01
C LYS A 82 0.50 -5.20 11.08
N ILE A 83 -0.50 -4.43 10.66
CA ILE A 83 -1.90 -4.87 10.64
C ILE A 83 -2.34 -5.34 9.25
N GLY A 84 -1.59 -5.03 8.19
CA GLY A 84 -1.96 -5.43 6.84
C GLY A 84 -0.85 -5.27 5.81
N ARG A 85 -1.07 -5.89 4.65
CA ARG A 85 -0.23 -5.71 3.47
C ARG A 85 -1.04 -5.77 2.18
N VAL A 86 -0.57 -5.10 1.15
CA VAL A 86 -1.16 -5.10 -0.20
C VAL A 86 -0.04 -5.14 -1.24
N ALA A 87 -0.13 -6.05 -2.19
CA ALA A 87 0.78 -6.22 -3.33
C ALA A 87 -0.05 -6.42 -4.61
N PRO A 88 0.53 -6.28 -5.83
CA PRO A 88 -0.19 -6.44 -7.10
C PRO A 88 -0.99 -7.76 -7.16
N SER A 89 -0.37 -8.84 -6.69
CA SER A 89 -0.89 -10.20 -6.66
C SER A 89 -1.79 -10.52 -5.45
N THR A 90 -2.03 -9.55 -4.55
CA THR A 90 -2.88 -9.79 -3.38
C THR A 90 -4.31 -10.08 -3.82
N ASN A 91 -4.81 -11.26 -3.45
CA ASN A 91 -6.23 -11.57 -3.56
C ASN A 91 -6.97 -10.81 -2.47
N LEU A 92 -7.81 -9.86 -2.87
CA LEU A 92 -8.55 -8.98 -1.96
C LEU A 92 -9.97 -9.47 -1.67
N ASP A 93 -10.33 -10.65 -2.18
CA ASP A 93 -11.57 -11.36 -1.83
C ASP A 93 -11.38 -12.34 -0.66
N ASP A 94 -10.14 -12.55 -0.23
CA ASP A 94 -9.83 -13.33 0.97
C ASP A 94 -10.10 -12.47 2.22
N ILE A 95 -11.25 -12.71 2.84
CA ILE A 95 -11.44 -12.40 4.26
C ILE A 95 -10.63 -13.46 5.00
N ALA A 96 -9.34 -13.21 5.17
CA ALA A 96 -8.55 -14.00 6.11
C ALA A 96 -9.14 -13.74 7.51
N ASP A 97 -10.01 -14.68 7.94
CA ASP A 97 -10.20 -15.05 9.34
C ASP A 97 -8.80 -15.23 9.93
N ASP A 98 -8.34 -14.23 10.69
CA ASP A 98 -7.27 -14.39 11.67
C ASP A 98 -7.92 -14.64 13.03
#